data_AF-A0A0L6WFN5-F1
#
_entry.id   AF-A0A0L6WFN5-F1
#
_cell.length_a   1.000
_cell.length_b   1.000
_cell.length_c   1.000
_cell.angle_alpha   90.00
_cell.angle_beta   90.00
_cell.angle_gamma   90.00
#
_symmetry.space_group_name_H-M   'P 1'
#
loop_
_entity.id
_entity.type
_entity.pdbx_description
1 polymer ?
#
loop_
_entity_poly.entity_id
_entity_poly.type
_entity_poly.pdbx_seq_one_letter_code
_entity_poly.pdbx_strand_id
1 'polypeptide(L)' 'MLPARQFRGCPRCNTTNAVHMVVSRIKDAWCSGHIAAALFLDVQGAFPNTVGDRLIHNMCKCGVPNCYVRLT' A
#
# COMPACT_ATOMS: atom_id res chain seq x y z
N MET A 1 -9.76 5.77 4.43
CA MET A 1 -8.41 6.15 4.92
C MET A 1 -7.42 5.10 4.47
N LEU A 2 -6.25 5.51 3.98
CA LEU A 2 -5.18 4.57 3.58
C LEU A 2 -4.58 3.91 4.84
N PRO A 3 -4.03 2.68 4.74
CA PRO A 3 -3.36 2.04 5.86
C PRO A 3 -2.16 2.86 6.36
N ALA A 4 -1.92 2.86 7.67
CA ALA A 4 -0.83 3.62 8.28
C ALA A 4 0.59 3.24 7.79
N ARG A 5 0.73 2.07 7.12
CA ARG A 5 1.99 1.55 6.58
C ARG A 5 2.05 1.60 5.05
N GLN A 6 1.18 2.38 4.42
CA GLN A 6 1.26 2.68 2.99
C GLN A 6 2.18 3.88 2.76
N PHE A 7 3.28 3.66 2.05
CA PHE A 7 4.28 4.69 1.77
C PHE A 7 4.19 5.27 0.36
N ARG A 8 3.77 4.46 -0.63
CA ARG A 8 3.63 4.90 -2.01
C ARG A 8 2.39 5.78 -2.17
N GLY A 9 2.54 6.92 -2.84
CA GLY A 9 1.44 7.85 -3.13
C GLY A 9 0.94 8.64 -1.93
N CYS A 10 1.61 8.54 -0.78
CA CYS A 10 1.28 9.30 0.42
C CYS A 10 2.20 10.53 0.54
N PRO A 11 1.66 11.72 0.87
CA PRO A 11 2.48 12.89 1.15
C PRO A 11 3.51 12.60 2.24
N ARG A 12 4.75 13.08 2.05
CA ARG A 12 5.85 12.91 3.01
C ARG A 12 6.25 11.46 3.28
N CYS A 13 5.87 10.52 2.42
CA CYS A 13 6.37 9.15 2.45
C CYS A 13 7.24 8.87 1.23
N ASN A 14 8.35 8.16 1.44
CA ASN A 14 9.23 7.70 0.38
C ASN A 14 9.67 6.24 0.61
N THR A 15 10.41 5.68 -0.35
CA THR A 15 10.94 4.31 -0.27
C THR A 15 11.83 4.11 0.96
N THR A 16 12.63 5.12 1.33
CA THR A 16 13.51 5.07 2.50
C THR A 16 12.72 4.90 3.80
N ASN A 17 11.57 5.56 3.96
CA ASN A 17 10.69 5.36 5.12
C ASN A 17 10.20 3.91 5.21
N ALA A 18 9.83 3.30 4.08
CA ALA A 18 9.39 1.90 4.04
C ALA A 18 10.52 0.94 4.43
N VAL A 19 11.73 1.14 3.88
CA VAL A 19 12.91 0.33 4.20
C VAL A 19 13.29 0.47 5.66
N HIS A 20 13.33 1.69 6.21
CA HIS A 20 13.63 1.89 7.64
C HIS A 20 12.63 1.17 8.55
N MET A 21 11.33 1.18 8.21
CA MET A 21 10.32 0.47 8.97
C MET A 21 10.55 -1.05 8.97
N VAL A 22 10.88 -1.63 7.81
CA VAL A 22 11.17 -3.07 7.69
C VAL A 22 12.42 -3.44 8.49
N VAL A 23 13.50 -2.67 8.35
CA VAL A 23 14.75 -2.88 9.07
C VAL A 23 14.54 -2.79 10.59
N SER A 24 13.77 -1.81 11.06
CA SER A 24 13.44 -1.69 12.49
C SER A 24 12.77 -2.96 13.00
N ARG A 25 11.71 -3.44 12.31
CA ARG A 25 11.01 -4.66 12.74
C ARG A 25 11.88 -5.90 12.80
N ILE A 26 12.77 -6.05 11.82
CA ILE A 26 13.71 -7.17 11.79
C ILE A 26 14.62 -7.09 13.02
N LYS A 27 15.19 -5.92 13.29
CA LYS A 27 16.06 -5.69 14.45
C LYS A 27 15.33 -5.91 15.77
N ASP A 28 14.09 -5.42 15.89
CA ASP A 28 13.27 -5.57 17.09
C ASP A 28 12.96 -7.04 17.39
N ALA A 29 12.66 -7.83 16.36
CA ALA A 29 12.46 -9.27 16.47
C ALA A 29 13.74 -9.98 16.94
N TRP A 30 14.89 -9.67 16.34
CA TRP A 30 16.18 -10.24 16.74
C TRP A 30 16.56 -9.88 18.19
N CYS A 31 16.38 -8.63 18.59
CA CYS A 31 16.63 -8.19 19.97
C CYS A 31 15.74 -8.94 20.99
N SER A 32 14.57 -9.40 20.56
CA SER A 32 13.63 -10.16 21.39
C SER A 32 13.88 -11.68 21.34
N GLY A 33 14.95 -12.14 20.68
CA GLY A 33 15.27 -13.56 20.53
C GLY A 33 14.40 -14.30 19.50
N HIS A 34 13.66 -13.57 18.66
CA HIS A 34 12.81 -14.15 17.62
C HIS A 34 13.51 -14.18 16.25
N ILE A 35 13.08 -15.10 15.40
CA ILE A 35 13.48 -15.16 13.99
C ILE A 35 12.57 -14.24 13.18
N ALA A 36 13.16 -13.38 12.35
CA ALA A 36 12.44 -12.56 11.39
C ALA A 36 12.41 -13.24 10.01
N ALA A 37 11.23 -13.37 9.42
CA ALA A 37 11.03 -13.81 8.04
C ALA A 37 10.16 -12.79 7.30
N ALA A 38 10.40 -12.62 5.99
CA ALA A 38 9.67 -11.69 5.15
C ALA A 38 9.12 -12.37 3.90
N LEU A 39 7.86 -12.08 3.57
CA LEU A 39 7.23 -12.45 2.31
C LEU A 39 7.15 -11.21 1.42
N PHE A 40 7.89 -11.23 0.32
CA PHE A 40 7.87 -10.14 -0.67
C PHE A 40 6.91 -10.51 -1.80
N LEU A 41 5.81 -9.77 -1.89
CA LEU A 41 4.78 -9.95 -2.92
C LEU A 41 4.87 -8.82 -3.94
N ASP A 42 4.78 -9.18 -5.21
CA ASP A 42 4.64 -8.24 -6.32
C ASP A 42 3.42 -8.61 -7.16
N VAL A 43 2.72 -7.59 -7.66
CA VAL A 43 1.56 -7.77 -8.54
C VAL A 43 1.98 -7.38 -9.94
N GLN A 44 2.06 -8.37 -10.83
CA GLN A 44 2.35 -8.13 -12.23
C GLN A 44 1.24 -7.30 -12.87
N GLY A 45 1.63 -6.21 -13.54
CA GLY A 45 0.70 -5.41 -14.32
C GLY A 45 -0.43 -4.78 -13.49
N ALA A 46 -0.11 -4.17 -12.34
CA ALA A 46 -1.11 -3.60 -11.43
C ALA A 46 -2.17 -2.73 -12.13
N PHE A 47 -1.76 -1.83 -13.04
CA PHE A 47 -2.70 -0.98 -13.78
C PHE A 47 -3.51 -1.74 -14.85
N PRO A 48 -2.89 -2.44 -15.84
CA PRO A 48 -3.66 -3.13 -16.88
C PRO A 48 -4.55 -4.26 -16.36
N ASN A 49 -4.18 -4.90 -15.24
CA ASN A 49 -4.95 -5.99 -14.65
C ASN A 49 -5.98 -5.52 -13.61
N THR A 50 -6.15 -4.21 -13.42
CA THR A 50 -7.16 -3.70 -12.48
C THR A 50 -8.57 -3.94 -13.01
N VAL A 51 -9.43 -4.53 -12.17
CA VAL A 51 -10.85 -4.69 -12.47
C VAL A 51 -11.56 -3.33 -12.29
N GLY A 52 -11.93 -2.71 -13.41
CA GLY A 52 -12.51 -1.35 -13.47
C GLY A 52 -13.73 -1.17 -12.56
N ASP A 53 -14.71 -2.07 -12.64
CA ASP A 53 -15.93 -1.98 -11.82
C ASP A 53 -15.62 -2.02 -10.32
N ARG A 54 -14.63 -2.83 -9.91
CA ARG A 54 -14.20 -2.93 -8.52
C ARG A 54 -13.46 -1.67 -8.07
N LEU A 55 -12.64 -1.10 -8.94
CA LEU A 55 -11.96 0.16 -8.69
C LEU A 55 -12.97 1.30 -8.49
N ILE A 56 -13.93 1.45 -9.41
CA ILE A 56 -15.01 2.45 -9.34
C ILE A 56 -15.81 2.30 -8.05
N HIS A 57 -16.23 1.08 -7.72
CA HIS A 57 -16.94 0.82 -6.46
C HIS A 57 -16.13 1.27 -5.23
N ASN A 58 -14.83 0.95 -5.18
CA ASN A 58 -13.96 1.34 -4.09
C ASN A 58 -13.75 2.87 -4.03
N MET A 59 -13.61 3.54 -5.17
CA MET A 59 -13.47 5.00 -5.24
C MET A 59 -14.72 5.71 -4.72
N CYS A 60 -15.92 5.26 -5.13
CA CYS A 60 -17.18 5.76 -4.59
C CYS A 60 -17.29 5.53 -3.08
N LYS A 61 -16.93 4.35 -2.58
CA LYS A 61 -16.92 4.03 -1.15
C LYS A 61 -15.95 4.91 -0.35
N CYS A 62 -14.85 5.33 -0.97
CA CYS A 62 -13.88 6.27 -0.39
C CYS A 62 -14.32 7.74 -0.48
N GLY A 63 -15.48 8.03 -1.06
CA GLY A 63 -16.02 9.39 -1.17
C GLY A 63 -15.43 10.20 -2.32
N VAL A 64 -14.82 9.56 -3.32
CA VAL A 64 -14.33 10.27 -4.52
C VAL A 64 -15.55 10.80 -5.30
N PRO A 65 -15.58 12.09 -5.68
CA PRO A 65 -16.71 12.66 -6.42
C PRO A 65 -17.00 11.93 -7.73
N ASN A 66 -18.29 11.78 -8.06
CA ASN A 66 -18.73 11.04 -9.25
C ASN A 66 -18.17 11.59 -10.57
N CYS A 67 -17.87 12.89 -10.65
CA CYS A 67 -17.25 13.50 -11.84
C CYS A 67 -15.85 12.96 -12.16
N TYR A 68 -15.15 12.37 -11.18
CA TYR A 68 -13.85 11.72 -11.38
C TYR A 68 -13.95 10.20 -11.57
N VAL A 69 -15.12 9.61 -11.30
CA VAL A 69 -15.33 8.15 -11.32
C VAL A 69 -16.11 7.71 -12.55
N ARG A 70 -17.08 8.52 -12.99
CA ARG A 70 -17.86 8.29 -14.21
C ARG A 70 -17.41 9.31 -15.24
N LEU A 71 -16.39 8.94 -16.02
CA LEU A 71 -16.05 9.67 -17.24
C LEU A 71 -17.11 9.28 -18.27
N THR A 72 -18.05 10.19 -18.50
CA THR A 72 -19.06 10.10 -19.58
C THR A 72 -18.42 10.00 -20.95
#